data_AF-A0A2R6EEE3-F1
#
_entry.id   AF-A0A2R6EEE3-F1
#
_cell.length_a   1.000
_cell.length_b   1.000
_cell.length_c   1.000
_cell.angle_alpha   90.00
_cell.angle_beta   90.00
_cell.angle_gamma   90.00
#
_symmetry.space_group_name_H-M   'P 1'
#
loop_
_entity.id
_entity.type
_entity.pdbx_description
1 polymer ?
#
loop_
_entity_poly.entity_id
_entity_poly.type
_entity_poly.pdbx_seq_one_letter_code
_entity_poly.pdbx_strand_id
1 'polypeptide(L)'
;MRRVPIPGDRDVIASLDEPGNDTGACVVACPPHPQRGGSRSDRRLQAVGDALADCGVACLRFDYGPWDEGEGERQDAVLALAWAAERYERLGLFGYSFGGGVALLAGIDHGPNDEHHKRPAGEDVAGLATLAPAAELPDGSDAAAATEDRTDVPGE
;
A
#
# COMPACT_ATOMS: atom_id res chain seq x y z
N MET A 1 -8.59 -11.85 11.29
CA MET A 1 -7.57 -10.79 11.36
C MET A 1 -6.37 -11.26 12.18
N ARG A 2 -5.19 -11.30 11.56
CA ARG A 2 -3.91 -11.70 12.19
C ARG A 2 -2.97 -10.50 12.27
N ARG A 3 -2.32 -10.27 13.41
CA ARG A 3 -1.31 -9.21 13.56
C ARG A 3 0.03 -9.69 12.99
N VAL A 4 0.69 -8.85 12.20
CA VAL A 4 1.90 -9.18 11.45
C VAL A 4 2.91 -8.04 11.60
N PRO A 5 4.11 -8.26 12.19
CA PRO A 5 5.19 -7.28 12.12
C PRO A 5 5.76 -7.24 10.70
N ILE A 6 6.01 -6.04 10.18
CA ILE A 6 6.68 -5.85 8.88
C ILE A 6 8.18 -5.72 9.15
N PRO A 7 9.03 -6.59 8.58
CA PRO A 7 10.48 -6.50 8.75
C PRO A 7 11.05 -5.21 8.16
N GLY A 8 12.01 -4.61 8.87
CA GLY A 8 12.70 -3.38 8.47
C GLY A 8 13.23 -2.62 9.68
N ASP A 9 13.82 -1.46 9.43
CA ASP A 9 14.38 -0.60 10.48
C ASP A 9 13.32 0.30 11.16
N ARG A 10 12.06 0.21 10.70
CA ARG A 10 10.93 1.00 11.18
C ARG A 10 9.91 0.11 11.90
N ASP A 11 9.30 0.63 12.97
CA ASP A 11 8.33 -0.12 13.79
C ASP A 11 6.95 -0.17 13.13
N VAL A 12 6.83 -1.02 12.12
CA VAL A 12 5.61 -1.16 11.31
C VAL A 12 4.87 -2.42 11.72
N ILE A 13 3.58 -2.27 12.04
CA ILE A 13 2.72 -3.40 12.36
C ILE A 13 1.49 -3.41 11.47
N ALA A 14 1.29 -4.54 10.82
CA ALA A 14 0.13 -4.83 10.01
C ALA A 14 -0.93 -5.72 10.69
N SER A 15 -2.12 -5.68 10.10
CA SER A 15 -3.24 -6.59 10.31
C SER A 15 -3.59 -7.17 8.95
N LEU A 16 -3.57 -8.49 8.88
CA LEU A 16 -3.90 -9.24 7.68
C LEU A 16 -5.33 -9.79 7.82
N ASP A 17 -6.17 -9.40 6.89
CA ASP A 17 -7.50 -9.95 6.67
C ASP A 17 -7.39 -10.94 5.52
N GLU A 18 -7.63 -12.22 5.82
CA GLU A 18 -7.49 -13.32 4.88
C GLU A 18 -8.90 -13.85 4.54
N PRO A 19 -9.16 -14.20 3.26
CA PRO A 19 -10.37 -14.92 2.92
C PRO A 19 -10.38 -16.30 3.58
N GLY A 20 -11.54 -16.95 3.64
CA GLY A 20 -11.68 -18.29 4.23
C GLY A 20 -11.03 -19.43 3.43
N ASN A 21 -10.39 -19.13 2.31
CA ASN A 21 -9.72 -20.06 1.40
C ASN A 21 -8.31 -19.56 1.05
N ASP A 22 -7.50 -20.41 0.44
CA ASP A 22 -6.18 -20.00 -0.07
C ASP A 22 -6.35 -18.93 -1.16
N THR A 23 -5.55 -17.87 -1.09
CA THR A 23 -5.55 -16.78 -2.08
C THR A 23 -4.14 -16.48 -2.58
N GLY A 24 -4.03 -16.22 -3.88
CA GLY A 24 -2.81 -15.76 -4.51
C GLY A 24 -2.73 -14.23 -4.65
N ALA A 25 -3.68 -13.47 -4.08
CA ALA A 25 -3.72 -12.02 -4.25
C ALA A 25 -3.86 -11.28 -2.91
N CYS A 26 -3.17 -10.15 -2.79
CA CYS A 26 -3.22 -9.29 -1.60
C CYS A 26 -3.19 -7.80 -1.95
N VAL A 27 -4.00 -7.01 -1.27
CA VAL A 27 -3.99 -5.54 -1.35
C VAL A 27 -3.36 -4.96 -0.09
N VAL A 28 -2.31 -4.16 -0.25
CA VAL A 28 -1.71 -3.37 0.83
C VAL A 28 -2.49 -2.06 0.97
N ALA A 29 -3.00 -1.80 2.17
CA ALA A 29 -3.91 -0.68 2.45
C ALA A 29 -3.26 0.37 3.37
N CYS A 30 -2.98 1.53 2.79
CA CYS A 30 -2.35 2.69 3.41
C CYS A 30 -3.39 3.55 4.15
N PRO A 31 -3.28 3.72 5.48
CA PRO A 31 -4.26 4.45 6.28
C PRO A 31 -4.17 5.97 6.09
N PRO A 32 -5.17 6.74 6.55
CA PRO A 32 -5.07 8.20 6.59
C PRO A 32 -3.98 8.67 7.55
N HIS A 33 -3.73 9.98 7.56
CA HIS A 33 -2.60 10.62 8.24
C HIS A 33 -2.47 10.20 9.73
N PRO A 34 -1.31 9.68 10.18
CA PRO A 34 -1.15 9.11 11.52
C PRO A 34 -1.30 10.17 12.62
N GLN A 35 -0.71 11.35 12.46
CA GLN A 35 -0.87 12.46 13.41
C GLN A 35 -2.31 13.01 13.53
N ARG A 36 -3.21 12.68 12.59
CA ARG A 36 -4.64 13.03 12.65
C ARG A 36 -5.52 11.87 13.11
N GLY A 37 -4.91 10.84 13.73
CA GLY A 37 -5.61 9.67 14.25
C GLY A 37 -5.84 8.55 13.23
N GLY A 38 -5.21 8.63 12.06
CA GLY A 38 -5.22 7.53 11.09
C GLY A 38 -4.44 6.31 11.57
N SER A 39 -4.92 5.12 11.21
CA SER A 39 -4.32 3.84 11.60
C SER A 39 -4.86 2.72 10.71
N ARG A 40 -4.26 1.52 10.79
CA ARG A 40 -4.79 0.32 10.15
C ARG A 40 -6.23 0.02 10.53
N SER A 41 -6.70 0.48 11.69
CA SER A 41 -8.07 0.25 12.19
C SER A 41 -9.10 1.23 11.63
N ASP A 42 -8.73 2.05 10.63
CA ASP A 42 -9.65 2.95 9.96
C ASP A 42 -10.84 2.18 9.36
N ARG A 43 -12.07 2.65 9.62
CA ARG A 43 -13.29 1.94 9.20
C ARG A 43 -13.42 1.78 7.69
N ARG A 44 -12.88 2.71 6.90
CA ARG A 44 -12.92 2.59 5.43
C ARG A 44 -11.98 1.48 4.97
N LEU A 45 -10.78 1.42 5.55
CA LEU A 45 -9.84 0.35 5.27
C LEU A 45 -10.40 -1.02 5.69
N GLN A 46 -11.03 -1.11 6.86
CA GLN A 46 -11.71 -2.33 7.30
C GLN A 46 -12.80 -2.75 6.32
N ALA A 47 -13.67 -1.83 5.90
CA ALA A 47 -14.73 -2.12 4.95
C ALA A 47 -14.18 -2.59 3.59
N VAL A 48 -13.06 -2.01 3.12
CA VAL A 48 -12.37 -2.49 1.91
C VAL A 48 -11.78 -3.88 2.14
N GLY A 49 -11.17 -4.14 3.28
CA GLY A 49 -10.64 -5.46 3.65
C GLY A 49 -11.72 -6.54 3.66
N ASP A 50 -12.88 -6.25 4.26
CA ASP A 50 -14.04 -7.15 4.29
C ASP A 50 -14.53 -7.45 2.85
N ALA A 51 -14.69 -6.41 2.01
CA ALA A 51 -15.12 -6.57 0.63
C ALA A 51 -14.12 -7.34 -0.24
N LEU A 52 -12.81 -7.17 -0.01
CA LEU A 52 -11.76 -7.93 -0.69
C LEU A 52 -11.78 -9.40 -0.26
N ALA A 53 -11.95 -9.67 1.04
CA ALA A 53 -12.03 -11.02 1.56
C ALA A 53 -13.23 -11.79 0.98
N ASP A 54 -14.39 -11.13 0.84
CA ASP A 54 -15.58 -11.69 0.16
C ASP A 54 -15.30 -12.03 -1.31
N CYS A 55 -14.36 -11.33 -1.94
CA CYS A 55 -13.90 -11.57 -3.31
C CYS A 55 -12.70 -12.54 -3.40
N GLY A 56 -12.27 -13.14 -2.29
CA GLY A 56 -11.13 -14.06 -2.27
C GLY A 56 -9.76 -13.37 -2.38
N VAL A 57 -9.65 -12.11 -1.97
CA VAL A 57 -8.40 -11.33 -1.97
C VAL A 57 -8.03 -10.96 -0.54
N ALA A 58 -6.77 -11.19 -0.14
CA ALA A 58 -6.29 -10.77 1.18
C ALA A 58 -6.12 -9.24 1.25
N CYS A 59 -6.22 -8.66 2.44
CA CYS A 59 -5.96 -7.25 2.68
C CYS A 59 -4.97 -7.07 3.84
N LEU A 60 -3.85 -6.41 3.57
CA LEU A 60 -2.83 -6.07 4.55
C LEU A 60 -2.94 -4.58 4.91
N ARG A 61 -3.57 -4.28 6.05
CA ARG A 61 -3.68 -2.92 6.60
C ARG A 61 -2.59 -2.69 7.62
N PHE A 62 -1.86 -1.57 7.57
CA PHE A 62 -0.72 -1.35 8.47
C PHE A 62 -0.75 0.01 9.18
N ASP A 63 -0.12 0.07 10.36
CA ASP A 63 0.22 1.32 11.01
C ASP A 63 1.62 1.72 10.53
N TYR A 64 1.78 2.98 10.13
CA TYR A 64 3.09 3.56 9.85
C TYR A 64 3.99 3.49 11.09
N GLY A 65 5.31 3.51 10.84
CA GLY A 65 6.30 3.77 11.87
C GLY A 65 6.23 5.22 12.41
N PRO A 66 7.26 5.67 13.13
CA PRO A 66 7.33 7.06 13.60
C PRO A 66 7.14 8.07 12.46
N TRP A 67 6.39 9.14 12.73
CA TRP A 67 6.09 10.17 11.75
C TRP A 67 7.36 10.73 11.11
N ASP A 68 7.39 10.74 9.78
CA ASP A 68 8.57 11.12 8.99
C ASP A 68 8.20 11.96 7.74
N GLU A 69 7.13 12.74 7.88
CA GLU A 69 6.71 13.76 6.91
C GLU A 69 6.32 13.25 5.52
N GLY A 70 6.18 11.94 5.32
CA GLY A 70 5.81 11.33 4.05
C GLY A 70 6.86 10.33 3.56
N GLU A 71 8.15 10.61 3.74
CA GLU A 71 9.26 9.76 3.27
C GLU A 71 9.22 8.39 3.95
N GLY A 72 9.23 8.40 5.29
CA GLY A 72 9.20 7.17 6.06
C GLY A 72 7.89 6.40 5.88
N GLU A 73 6.77 7.09 5.73
CA GLU A 73 5.47 6.46 5.46
C GLU A 73 5.42 5.79 4.09
N ARG A 74 6.09 6.35 3.08
CA ARG A 74 6.29 5.69 1.77
C ARG A 74 7.17 4.46 1.90
N GLN A 75 8.29 4.57 2.61
CA GLN A 75 9.16 3.43 2.86
C GLN A 75 8.41 2.30 3.60
N ASP A 76 7.58 2.63 4.58
CA ASP A 76 6.74 1.66 5.29
C ASP A 76 5.77 0.93 4.34
N ALA A 77 5.18 1.64 3.38
CA ALA A 77 4.31 1.05 2.36
C ALA A 77 5.09 0.13 1.39
N VAL A 78 6.30 0.51 0.98
CA VAL A 78 7.18 -0.32 0.14
C VAL A 78 7.62 -1.60 0.88
N LEU A 79 7.94 -1.51 2.17
CA LEU A 79 8.27 -2.68 3.00
C LEU A 79 7.05 -3.61 3.18
N ALA A 80 5.86 -3.05 3.34
CA ALA A 80 4.62 -3.82 3.41
C ALA A 80 4.31 -4.53 2.08
N LEU A 81 4.54 -3.89 0.94
CA LEU A 81 4.45 -4.53 -0.38
C LEU A 81 5.48 -5.64 -0.55
N ALA A 82 6.73 -5.40 -0.16
CA ALA A 82 7.79 -6.40 -0.22
C ALA A 82 7.44 -7.65 0.60
N TRP A 83 6.89 -7.45 1.80
CA TRP A 83 6.41 -8.54 2.65
C TRP A 83 5.26 -9.31 1.98
N ALA A 84 4.34 -8.62 1.31
CA ALA A 84 3.23 -9.25 0.61
C ALA A 84 3.71 -10.02 -0.65
N ALA A 85 4.67 -9.48 -1.40
CA ALA A 85 5.24 -10.09 -2.60
C ALA A 85 5.81 -11.49 -2.34
N GLU A 86 6.46 -11.69 -1.20
CA GLU A 86 6.98 -13.01 -0.80
C GLU A 86 5.90 -14.09 -0.60
N ARG A 87 4.63 -13.70 -0.52
CA ARG A 87 3.51 -14.55 -0.06
C ARG A 87 2.35 -14.63 -1.06
N TYR A 88 2.22 -13.66 -1.96
CA TYR A 88 1.11 -13.55 -2.88
C TYR A 88 1.63 -13.27 -4.29
N GLU A 89 1.03 -13.92 -5.29
CA GLU A 89 1.40 -13.80 -6.71
C GLU A 89 0.96 -12.48 -7.34
N ARG A 90 -0.11 -11.86 -6.81
CA ARG A 90 -0.66 -10.60 -7.31
C ARG A 90 -0.82 -9.60 -6.18
N LEU A 91 -0.28 -8.41 -6.39
CA LEU A 91 -0.35 -7.33 -5.41
C LEU A 91 -1.23 -6.19 -5.90
N GLY A 92 -1.97 -5.58 -4.98
CA GLY A 92 -2.66 -4.32 -5.19
C GLY A 92 -2.31 -3.31 -4.12
N LEU A 93 -2.60 -2.04 -4.41
CA LEU A 93 -2.50 -0.95 -3.45
C LEU A 93 -3.84 -0.26 -3.28
N PHE A 94 -4.15 0.07 -2.03
CA PHE A 94 -5.25 0.95 -1.68
C PHE A 94 -4.78 2.04 -0.72
N GLY A 95 -5.29 3.26 -0.88
CA GLY A 95 -4.99 4.35 0.04
C GLY A 95 -6.12 5.35 0.18
N TYR A 96 -6.28 5.90 1.40
CA TYR A 96 -7.28 6.94 1.69
C TYR A 96 -6.61 8.23 2.19
N SER A 97 -6.97 9.39 1.61
CA SER A 97 -6.44 10.70 2.01
C SER A 97 -4.91 10.76 1.89
N PHE A 98 -4.21 11.06 2.98
CA PHE A 98 -2.74 10.94 3.06
C PHE A 98 -2.25 9.57 2.58
N GLY A 99 -2.89 8.48 3.01
CA GLY A 99 -2.56 7.14 2.56
C GLY A 99 -2.77 6.92 1.07
N GLY A 100 -3.64 7.72 0.42
CA GLY A 100 -3.79 7.72 -1.03
C GLY A 100 -2.55 8.26 -1.74
N GLY A 101 -1.97 9.35 -1.23
CA GLY A 101 -0.71 9.90 -1.75
C GLY A 101 0.46 8.95 -1.52
N VAL A 102 0.53 8.37 -0.31
CA VAL A 102 1.53 7.33 0.01
C VAL A 102 1.40 6.12 -0.91
N ALA A 103 0.18 5.62 -1.15
CA ALA A 103 -0.03 4.47 -2.03
C ALA A 103 0.41 4.76 -3.47
N LEU A 104 0.12 5.95 -3.99
CA LEU A 104 0.54 6.35 -5.35
C LEU A 104 2.05 6.35 -5.50
N LEU A 105 2.75 7.03 -4.59
CA LEU A 105 4.19 7.16 -4.65
C LEU A 105 4.90 5.83 -4.36
N ALA A 106 4.43 5.06 -3.38
CA ALA A 106 4.97 3.72 -3.09
C ALA A 106 4.79 2.76 -4.28
N GLY A 107 3.72 2.89 -5.06
CA GLY A 107 3.53 2.11 -6.29
C GLY A 107 4.58 2.42 -7.36
N ILE A 108 5.10 3.65 -7.40
CA ILE A 108 6.21 4.06 -8.27
C ILE A 108 7.54 3.58 -7.69
N ASP A 109 7.77 3.83 -6.40
CA ASP A 109 9.00 3.47 -5.70
C ASP A 109 9.25 1.95 -5.73
N HIS A 110 8.18 1.15 -5.68
CA HIS A 110 8.24 -0.31 -5.78
C HIS A 110 8.56 -0.84 -7.20
N GLY A 111 8.66 0.03 -8.20
CA GLY A 111 8.89 -0.34 -9.60
C GLY A 111 10.23 -1.05 -9.86
N PRO A 112 10.45 -1.54 -11.10
CA PRO A 112 11.54 -2.46 -11.47
C PRO A 112 12.99 -1.96 -11.31
N ASN A 113 13.19 -0.71 -10.86
CA ASN A 113 14.50 -0.05 -10.79
C ASN A 113 14.88 0.45 -9.38
N ASP A 114 14.33 -0.13 -8.32
CA ASP A 114 14.76 0.23 -6.95
C ASP A 114 16.19 -0.29 -6.66
N GLU A 115 17.14 0.64 -6.55
CA GLU A 115 18.55 0.41 -6.18
C GLU A 115 18.73 -0.23 -4.79
N HIS A 116 17.73 -0.15 -3.91
CA HIS A 116 17.76 -0.77 -2.57
C HIS A 116 17.39 -2.26 -2.57
N HIS A 117 16.94 -2.83 -3.70
CA HIS A 117 16.65 -4.27 -3.76
C HIS A 117 16.88 -4.88 -5.15
N LYS A 118 17.91 -5.72 -5.27
CA LYS A 118 18.06 -6.64 -6.42
C LYS A 118 16.88 -7.62 -6.44
N ARG A 119 15.84 -7.34 -7.22
CA ARG A 119 14.72 -8.27 -7.45
C ARG A 119 14.77 -8.93 -8.84
N PRO A 120 14.19 -10.13 -8.98
CA PRO A 120 13.83 -10.69 -10.27
C PRO A 120 12.73 -9.83 -10.93
N ALA A 121 12.86 -9.57 -12.23
CA ALA A 121 11.92 -8.75 -13.00
C ALA A 121 10.52 -9.40 -13.09
N GLY A 122 9.45 -8.63 -12.83
CA GLY A 122 8.07 -9.01 -13.22
C GLY A 122 6.93 -8.84 -12.19
N GLU A 123 7.17 -8.34 -10.98
CA GLU A 123 6.15 -8.20 -9.91
C GLU A 123 5.65 -6.74 -9.75
N ASP A 124 5.16 -6.14 -10.83
CA ASP A 124 4.48 -4.83 -10.73
C ASP A 124 3.20 -4.95 -9.89
N VAL A 125 2.82 -3.87 -9.20
CA VAL A 125 1.51 -3.75 -8.56
C VAL A 125 0.43 -3.89 -9.65
N ALA A 126 -0.37 -4.96 -9.57
CA ALA A 126 -1.37 -5.33 -10.57
C ALA A 126 -2.57 -4.38 -10.61
N GLY A 127 -2.78 -3.59 -9.56
CA GLY A 127 -3.81 -2.56 -9.53
C GLY A 127 -3.66 -1.62 -8.33
N LEU A 128 -3.99 -0.35 -8.54
CA LEU A 128 -3.95 0.68 -7.50
C LEU A 128 -5.26 1.44 -7.48
N ALA A 129 -5.81 1.67 -6.29
CA ALA A 129 -7.01 2.48 -6.10
C ALA A 129 -6.79 3.46 -4.95
N THR A 130 -7.24 4.71 -5.12
CA THR A 130 -7.21 5.71 -4.04
C THR A 130 -8.57 6.31 -3.80
N LEU A 131 -8.82 6.72 -2.55
CA LEU A 131 -9.99 7.47 -2.17
C LEU A 131 -9.56 8.84 -1.64
N ALA A 132 -9.92 9.89 -2.37
CA ALA A 132 -9.59 11.28 -2.05
C ALA A 132 -8.10 11.50 -1.69
N PRO A 133 -7.15 11.10 -2.56
CA PRO A 133 -5.72 11.17 -2.27
C PRO A 133 -5.28 12.62 -1.97
N ALA A 134 -4.32 12.77 -1.06
CA ALA A 134 -3.57 14.02 -0.95
C ALA A 134 -2.73 14.20 -2.23
N ALA A 135 -2.81 15.39 -2.84
CA ALA A 135 -2.06 15.70 -4.06
C ALA A 135 -0.55 15.82 -3.79
N GLU A 136 -0.18 16.27 -2.59
CA GLU A 136 1.20 16.44 -2.16
C GLU A 136 1.35 15.85 -0.74
N LEU A 137 2.48 15.20 -0.49
CA LEU A 137 2.88 14.79 0.86
C LEU A 137 3.67 15.92 1.57
N PRO A 138 3.75 15.93 2.91
CA PRO A 138 4.44 17.00 3.63
C PRO A 138 5.94 17.14 3.32
N ASP A 139 6.59 16.10 2.80
CA ASP A 139 7.96 16.09 2.30
C ASP A 139 8.14 16.85 0.96
N GLY A 140 7.03 17.33 0.37
CA GLY A 140 7.00 18.02 -0.92
C GLY A 140 6.84 17.08 -2.12
N SER A 141 6.67 15.78 -1.91
CA SER A 141 6.45 14.82 -3.00
C SER A 141 5.09 15.01 -3.66
N ASP A 142 5.08 15.13 -5.00
CA ASP A 142 3.87 15.29 -5.80
C ASP A 142 3.25 13.92 -6.14
N ALA A 143 2.21 13.55 -5.38
CA ALA A 143 1.46 12.33 -5.62
C ALA A 143 0.46 12.46 -6.77
N ALA A 144 0.09 13.67 -7.20
CA ALA A 144 -0.78 13.86 -8.36
C ALA A 144 -0.04 13.55 -9.67
N ALA A 145 1.22 13.99 -9.78
CA ALA A 145 2.08 13.68 -10.91
C ALA A 145 2.26 12.17 -11.14
N ALA A 146 2.20 11.37 -10.06
CA ALA A 146 2.27 9.91 -10.11
C ALA A 146 1.17 9.25 -10.98
N THR A 147 0.03 9.92 -11.15
CA THR A 147 -1.07 9.42 -12.00
C THR A 147 -0.93 9.78 -13.48
N GLU A 148 -0.13 10.79 -13.82
CA GLU A 148 0.00 11.28 -15.21
C GLU A 148 0.92 10.39 -16.06
N ASP A 149 1.80 9.60 -15.44
CA ASP A 149 2.79 8.75 -16.14
C ASP A 149 2.30 7.31 -16.40
N ARG A 150 1.15 6.89 -15.83
CA ARG A 150 0.61 5.51 -16.00
C ARG A 150 -0.79 5.40 -16.59
N THR A 151 -1.36 6.48 -17.14
CA THR A 151 -2.59 6.38 -17.94
C THR A 151 -2.30 5.89 -19.36
N ASP A 152 -1.95 4.62 -19.49
CA ASP A 152 -2.24 3.89 -20.73
C ASP A 152 -3.73 3.52 -20.69
N VAL A 153 -4.55 4.39 -21.26
CA VAL A 153 -5.98 4.11 -21.46
C VAL A 153 -6.04 3.09 -22.61
N PRO A 154 -6.51 1.84 -22.41
CA PRO A 154 -6.68 0.94 -23.54
C PRO A 154 -7.67 1.59 -24.51
N GLY A 155 -7.18 1.88 -25.71
CA GLY A 155 -7.94 2.50 -26.78
C GLY A 155 -9.19 1.71 -27.13
N GLU A 156 -10.23 2.48 -27.48
CA GLU A 156 -11.55 2.08 -27.96
C GLU A 156 -11.55 1.03 -29.08
#